data_AF-A0A0F0CJF1-F1
#
_entry.id   AF-A0A0F0CJF1-F1
#
_cell.length_a   1.000
_cell.length_b   1.000
_cell.length_c   1.000
_cell.angle_alpha   90.00
_cell.angle_beta   90.00
_cell.angle_gamma   90.00
#
_symmetry.space_group_name_H-M   'P 1'
#
loop_
_entity.id
_entity.type
_entity.pdbx_description
1 polymer ?
#
loop_
_entity_poly.entity_id
_entity_poly.type
_entity_poly.pdbx_seq_one_letter_code
_entity_poly.pdbx_strand_id
1 'polypeptide(L)' 'MLSNIQRNIIMRALRIRKGQGEEPADILEGYKNLTEEEKAEILTALEEE' A
#
# COMPACT_ATOMS: atom_id res chain seq x y z
N MET A 1 -11.20 -5.19 -6.91
CA MET A 1 -11.67 -4.47 -5.72
C MET A 1 -11.20 -5.19 -4.47
N LEU A 2 -10.19 -4.59 -3.85
CA LEU A 2 -9.56 -5.06 -2.63
C LEU A 2 -10.57 -5.07 -1.45
N SER A 3 -10.60 -6.13 -0.66
CA SER A 3 -11.40 -6.12 0.56
C SER A 3 -10.83 -5.14 1.59
N ASN A 4 -11.69 -4.57 2.44
CA ASN A 4 -11.28 -3.68 3.53
C ASN A 4 -10.22 -4.31 4.45
N ILE A 5 -10.30 -5.63 4.68
CA ILE A 5 -9.33 -6.36 5.51
C ILE A 5 -7.96 -6.38 4.82
N GLN A 6 -7.90 -6.76 3.53
CA GLN A 6 -6.65 -6.77 2.77
C GLN A 6 -6.03 -5.38 2.68
N ARG A 7 -6.86 -4.35 2.43
CA ARG A 7 -6.42 -2.95 2.41
C ARG A 7 -5.76 -2.55 3.72
N ASN A 8 -6.41 -2.83 4.86
CA ASN A 8 -5.86 -2.48 6.17
C ASN A 8 -4.56 -3.23 6.50
N ILE A 9 -4.44 -4.49 6.09
CA ILE A 9 -3.19 -5.26 6.24
C ILE A 9 -2.06 -4.63 5.43
N ILE A 10 -2.32 -4.29 4.16
CA ILE A 10 -1.33 -3.68 3.27
C ILE A 10 -0.93 -2.31 3.81
N MET A 11 -1.89 -1.45 4.16
CA MET A 11 -1.63 -0.13 4.76
C MET A 11 -0.73 -0.21 5.99
N ARG A 12 -1.03 -1.14 6.91
CA ARG A 12 -0.21 -1.32 8.11
C ARG A 12 1.22 -1.76 7.77
N ALA A 13 1.38 -2.67 6.81
CA ALA A 13 2.70 -3.12 6.37
C ALA A 13 3.50 -1.97 5.73
N LEU A 14 2.86 -1.15 4.88
CA LEU A 14 3.49 0.00 4.24
C LEU A 14 3.94 1.06 5.25
N ARG A 15 3.12 1.38 6.26
CA ARG A 15 3.50 2.33 7.32
C ARG A 15 4.75 1.89 8.08
N ILE A 16 4.85 0.60 8.40
CA ILE A 16 6.02 0.05 9.11
C ILE A 16 7.28 0.22 8.26
N ARG A 17 7.21 -0.16 6.98
CA ARG A 17 8.35 -0.08 6.05
C ARG A 17 8.75 1.35 5.72
N LYS A 18 7.77 2.25 5.55
CA LYS A 18 8.01 3.71 5.44
C LYS A 18 8.77 4.24 6.65
N GLY A 19 8.39 3.82 7.86
CA GLY A 19 9.13 4.14 9.09
C GLY A 19 10.54 3.56 9.16
N GLN A 20 10.86 2.56 8.35
CA GLN A 20 12.20 1.97 8.21
C GLN A 20 13.02 2.62 7.06
N GLY A 21 12.43 3.58 6.34
CA GLY A 21 13.07 4.29 5.23
C GLY A 21 12.88 3.63 3.86
N GLU A 22 12.01 2.62 3.74
CA GLU A 22 11.63 2.05 2.44
C GLU A 22 10.51 2.88 1.80
N GLU A 23 10.51 2.96 0.46
CA GLU A 23 9.49 3.68 -0.30
C GLU A 23 8.25 2.80 -0.55
N PRO A 24 7.04 3.19 -0.06
CA PRO A 24 5.81 2.42 -0.26
C PRO A 24 5.46 2.12 -1.72
N ALA A 25 5.80 3.02 -2.65
CA ALA A 25 5.57 2.79 -4.08
C ALA A 25 6.36 1.58 -4.59
N ASP A 26 7.66 1.53 -4.29
CA ASP A 26 8.55 0.41 -4.66
C ASP A 26 8.07 -0.92 -4.06
N ILE A 27 7.55 -0.90 -2.83
CA ILE A 27 7.00 -2.09 -2.18
C ILE A 27 5.74 -2.59 -2.91
N LEU A 28 4.87 -1.68 -3.35
CA LEU A 28 3.63 -2.03 -4.05
C LEU A 28 3.86 -2.60 -5.46
N GLU A 29 4.99 -2.30 -6.11
CA GLU A 29 5.37 -2.95 -7.37
C GLU A 29 5.46 -4.48 -7.22
N GLY A 30 5.85 -4.98 -6.04
CA GLY A 30 5.91 -6.40 -5.72
C GLY A 30 4.55 -7.12 -5.63
N TYR A 31 3.44 -6.36 -5.50
CA TYR A 31 2.10 -6.92 -5.37
C TYR A 31 1.47 -7.20 -6.73
N LYS A 32 1.80 -8.37 -7.30
CA LYS A 32 1.31 -8.82 -8.62
C LYS A 32 -0.21 -9.02 -8.73
N ASN A 33 -0.90 -9.12 -7.58
CA ASN A 33 -2.34 -9.34 -7.52
C ASN A 33 -3.14 -8.04 -7.32
N LEU A 34 -2.48 -6.88 -7.26
CA LEU A 34 -3.13 -5.58 -7.22
C LEU A 34 -3.15 -4.96 -8.61
N THR A 35 -4.26 -4.34 -8.98
CA THR A 35 -4.28 -3.47 -10.16
C THR A 35 -3.54 -2.18 -9.88
N GLU A 36 -3.14 -1.47 -10.93
CA GLU A 36 -2.50 -0.14 -10.78
C GLU A 36 -3.42 0.87 -10.08
N GLU A 37 -4.73 0.77 -10.31
CA GLU A 37 -5.74 1.58 -9.61
C GLU A 37 -5.76 1.27 -8.10
N GLU A 38 -5.75 -0.01 -7.72
CA GLU A 38 -5.71 -0.43 -6.31
C GLU A 38 -4.40 0.01 -5.63
N LYS A 39 -3.27 -0.03 -6.34
CA LYS A 39 -1.99 0.50 -5.81
C LYS A 39 -2.07 2.01 -5.61
N ALA A 40 -2.60 2.75 -6.58
CA ALA A 40 -2.76 4.20 -6.48
C ALA A 40 -3.68 4.59 -5.32
N GLU A 41 -4.82 3.92 -5.14
CA GLU A 41 -5.74 4.16 -4.02
C GLU A 41 -5.08 3.92 -2.66
N ILE A 42 -4.21 2.91 -2.54
CA ILE A 42 -3.46 2.62 -1.31
C ILE A 42 -2.41 3.71 -1.05
N LEU A 43 -1.70 4.17 -2.08
CA LEU A 43 -0.70 5.24 -1.94
C LEU A 43 -1.34 6.55 -1.52
N THR A 44 -2.41 6.99 -2.20
CA THR A 44 -3.15 8.19 -1.84
C THR A 44 -3.62 8.13 -0.38
N ALA A 45 -4.20 7.00 0.02
CA ALA A 45 -4.66 6.82 1.39
C ALA A 45 -3.54 6.82 2.44
N LEU A 46 -2.31 6.49 2.06
CA LEU A 46 -1.14 6.51 2.93
C LEU A 46 -0.55 7.92 3.08
N GLU A 47 -0.82 8.82 2.13
CA GLU A 47 -0.39 10.22 2.17
C GLU A 47 -1.38 11.14 2.89
N GLU A 48 -2.67 10.79 2.88
CA GLU A 48 -3.75 11.55 3.54
C GLU A 48 -3.77 11.41 5.08
N GLU A 49 -2.85 10.64 5.67
CA GLU A 49 -2.86 10.21 7.07
C GLU A 49 -1.56 10.58 7.82
#